data_AF-A0A947FK54-F1
#
_entry.id   AF-A0A947FK54-F1
#
_cell.length_a   1.000
_cell.length_b   1.000
_cell.length_c   1.000
_cell.angle_alpha   90.00
_cell.angle_beta   90.00
_cell.angle_gamma   90.00
#
_symmetry.space_group_name_H-M   'P 1'
#
loop_
_entity.id
_entity.type
_entity.pdbx_description
1 polymer ?
#
loop_
_entity_poly.entity_id
_entity_poly.type
_entity_poly.pdbx_seq_one_letter_code
_entity_poly.pdbx_strand_id
1 'polypeptide(L)' 'SLSDRFGLWLGFHPCTQDEYLAMIRGYCEAYGVEIDDDTLRIEAIEWQATRGARSGRVAWQYFTDLAGRRGVTF' A
#
# COMPACT_ATOMS: atom_id res chain seq x y z
N SER A 1 10.03 27.94 -2.20
CA SER A 1 9.13 26.78 -1.96
C SER A 1 7.68 27.26 -1.79
N LEU A 2 6.65 26.42 -2.01
CA LEU A 2 5.24 26.75 -1.72
C LEU A 2 5.08 27.17 -0.23
N SER A 3 5.91 26.61 0.65
CA SER A 3 6.06 27.00 2.06
C SER A 3 6.58 28.43 2.28
N ASP A 4 7.41 29.00 1.39
CA ASP A 4 7.92 30.38 1.52
C ASP A 4 6.88 31.44 1.14
N ARG A 5 5.83 31.06 0.39
CA ARG A 5 4.78 31.98 -0.07
C ARG A 5 3.50 31.92 0.77
N PHE A 6 3.28 30.83 1.48
CA PHE A 6 2.05 30.60 2.24
C PHE A 6 2.28 30.37 3.73
N GLY A 7 3.52 30.27 4.22
CA GLY A 7 3.81 30.06 5.65
C GLY A 7 3.30 28.73 6.21
N LEU A 8 2.90 27.79 5.34
CA LEU A 8 2.36 26.49 5.73
C LEU A 8 3.42 25.40 5.60
N TRP A 9 3.61 24.65 6.68
CA TRP A 9 4.40 23.43 6.70
C TRP A 9 3.44 22.23 6.75
N LEU A 10 3.37 21.47 5.66
CA LEU A 10 2.60 20.23 5.62
C LEU A 10 3.52 19.11 6.14
N GLY A 11 3.35 18.74 7.40
CA GLY A 11 4.00 17.55 7.94
C GLY A 11 3.42 16.30 7.27
N PHE A 12 4.26 15.46 6.67
CA PHE A 12 3.84 14.15 6.21
C PHE A 12 4.14 13.13 7.29
N HIS A 13 3.11 12.45 7.80
CA HIS A 13 3.31 11.34 8.72
C HIS A 13 3.85 10.13 7.94
N PRO A 14 4.93 9.48 8.41
CA PRO A 14 5.46 8.29 7.75
C PRO A 14 4.44 7.16 7.85
N CYS A 15 4.18 6.50 6.71
CA CYS A 15 3.33 5.31 6.66
C CYS A 15 3.97 4.19 7.49
N THR A 16 3.26 3.76 8.53
CA THR A 16 3.61 2.60 9.35
C THR A 16 3.38 1.31 8.57
N GLN A 17 3.89 0.19 9.09
CA GLN A 17 3.64 -1.12 8.48
C GLN A 17 2.18 -1.50 8.58
N ASP A 18 1.55 -1.24 9.72
CA ASP A 18 0.17 -1.65 9.96
C ASP A 18 -0.79 -0.84 9.08
N GLU A 19 -0.56 0.46 8.90
CA GLU A 19 -1.29 1.27 7.91
C GLU A 19 -1.09 0.76 6.48
N TYR A 20 0.14 0.36 6.14
CA TYR A 20 0.46 -0.21 4.84
C TYR A 20 -0.29 -1.52 4.58
N LEU A 21 -0.28 -2.43 5.55
CA LEU A 21 -1.02 -3.70 5.46
C LEU A 21 -2.54 -3.48 5.45
N ALA A 22 -3.04 -2.54 6.26
CA ALA A 22 -4.46 -2.19 6.30
C ALA A 22 -4.95 -1.63 4.96
N MET A 23 -4.15 -0.80 4.28
CA MET A 23 -4.48 -0.32 2.93
C MET A 23 -4.63 -1.49 1.94
N ILE A 24 -3.68 -2.42 1.93
CA ILE A 24 -3.72 -3.59 1.04
C ILE A 24 -4.93 -4.46 1.35
N ARG A 25 -5.19 -4.71 2.64
CA ARG A 25 -6.34 -5.51 3.05
C ARG A 25 -7.64 -4.88 2.60
N GLY A 26 -7.80 -3.57 2.80
CA GLY A 26 -8.96 -2.81 2.33
C GLY A 26 -9.14 -2.86 0.80
N TYR A 27 -8.06 -2.81 0.02
CA TYR A 27 -8.16 -3.05 -1.43
C TYR A 27 -8.62 -4.47 -1.75
N CYS A 28 -8.07 -5.48 -1.09
CA CYS A 28 -8.50 -6.85 -1.33
C CYS A 28 -9.99 -7.07 -1.02
N GLU A 29 -10.49 -6.53 0.09
CA GLU A 29 -11.91 -6.59 0.45
C GLU A 29 -12.79 -5.85 -0.56
N ALA A 30 -12.37 -4.65 -0.98
CA ALA A 30 -13.12 -3.84 -1.94
C ALA A 30 -13.26 -4.49 -3.33
N TYR A 31 -12.29 -5.31 -3.73
CA TYR A 31 -12.23 -5.93 -5.06
C TYR A 31 -12.40 -7.46 -5.03
N GLY A 32 -12.71 -8.06 -3.88
CA GLY A 32 -12.96 -9.50 -3.76
C GLY A 32 -11.72 -10.39 -4.00
N VAL A 33 -10.53 -9.92 -3.61
CA VAL A 33 -9.28 -10.68 -3.73
C VAL A 33 -9.03 -11.48 -2.45
N GLU A 34 -9.29 -12.79 -2.51
CA GLU A 34 -9.09 -13.71 -1.38
C GLU A 34 -7.60 -14.06 -1.18
N ILE A 35 -7.08 -13.83 0.03
CA ILE A 35 -5.73 -14.22 0.45
C ILE A 35 -5.70 -14.26 1.98
N ASP A 36 -5.03 -15.24 2.56
CA ASP A 36 -4.85 -15.33 4.01
C ASP A 36 -3.93 -14.22 4.54
N ASP A 37 -4.14 -13.83 5.79
CA ASP A 37 -3.48 -12.66 6.36
C ASP A 37 -1.97 -12.85 6.55
N ASP A 38 -1.52 -14.08 6.83
CA ASP A 38 -0.09 -14.39 6.99
C ASP A 38 0.64 -14.27 5.66
N THR A 39 0.09 -14.85 4.58
CA THR A 39 0.66 -14.74 3.23
C THR A 39 0.62 -13.30 2.74
N LEU A 40 -0.49 -12.58 2.92
CA LEU A 40 -0.58 -11.16 2.56
C LEU A 40 0.50 -10.35 3.28
N ARG A 41 0.71 -10.59 4.58
CA ARG A 41 1.71 -9.88 5.37
C ARG A 41 3.12 -10.17 4.86
N ILE A 42 3.47 -11.43 4.65
CA ILE A 42 4.80 -11.84 4.18
C ILE A 42 5.08 -11.22 2.82
N GLU A 43 4.22 -11.47 1.83
CA GLU A 43 4.40 -10.98 0.46
C GLU A 43 4.45 -9.44 0.41
N ALA A 44 3.57 -8.74 1.15
CA ALA A 44 3.54 -7.29 1.15
C ALA A 44 4.80 -6.67 1.78
N ILE A 45 5.36 -7.28 2.82
CA ILE A 45 6.61 -6.85 3.46
C ILE A 45 7.81 -7.06 2.54
N GLU A 46 7.86 -8.19 1.83
CA GLU A 46 8.87 -8.45 0.82
C GLU A 46 8.75 -7.44 -0.33
N TRP A 47 7.53 -7.22 -0.82
CA TRP A 47 7.26 -6.26 -1.89
C TRP A 47 7.73 -4.85 -1.55
N GLN A 48 7.36 -4.31 -0.38
CA GLN A 48 7.77 -2.96 0.00
C GLN A 48 9.29 -2.84 0.23
N ALA A 49 9.96 -3.91 0.67
CA ALA A 49 11.42 -3.94 0.75
C ALA A 49 12.07 -3.75 -0.63
N THR A 50 11.53 -4.37 -1.69
CA THR A 50 12.05 -4.18 -3.07
C THR A 50 11.85 -2.76 -3.61
N ARG A 51 10.85 -2.02 -3.09
CA ARG A 51 10.54 -0.64 -3.49
C ARG A 51 11.21 0.42 -2.62
N GLY A 52 11.73 0.03 -1.45
CA GLY A 52 12.38 0.92 -0.50
C GLY A 52 11.44 1.91 0.20
N ALA A 53 10.12 1.66 0.18
CA ALA A 53 9.14 2.58 0.77
C ALA A 53 7.81 1.90 1.14
N ARG A 54 7.17 2.42 2.20
CA ARG A 54 5.76 2.19 2.51
C ARG A 54 4.96 3.43 2.15
N SER A 55 3.94 3.25 1.31
CA SER A 55 3.00 4.30 0.94
C SER A 55 1.76 3.69 0.32
N GLY A 56 0.67 4.46 0.22
CA GLY A 56 -0.52 4.04 -0.52
C GLY A 56 -0.22 3.67 -1.98
N ARG A 57 0.76 4.35 -2.62
CA ARG A 57 1.18 4.01 -3.98
C ARG A 57 1.81 2.61 -4.04
N VAL A 58 2.72 2.28 -3.13
CA VAL A 58 3.36 0.95 -3.11
C VAL A 58 2.35 -0.13 -2.74
N ALA A 59 1.41 0.17 -1.84
CA ALA A 59 0.31 -0.73 -1.48
C ALA A 59 -0.57 -1.04 -2.69
N TRP A 60 -0.95 -0.02 -3.46
CA TRP A 60 -1.72 -0.19 -4.70
C TRP A 60 -0.98 -1.02 -5.74
N GLN A 61 0.34 -0.83 -5.89
CA GLN A 61 1.16 -1.62 -6.81
C GLN A 61 1.18 -3.11 -6.43
N TYR A 62 1.38 -3.42 -5.14
CA TYR A 62 1.32 -4.80 -4.65
C TYR A 62 -0.07 -5.40 -4.88
N PHE A 63 -1.12 -4.67 -4.50
CA PHE A 63 -2.51 -5.10 -4.71
C PHE A 63 -2.79 -5.39 -6.19
N THR A 64 -2.37 -4.53 -7.11
CA THR A 64 -2.60 -4.73 -8.56
C THR A 64 -1.88 -5.97 -9.07
N ASP A 65 -0.64 -6.22 -8.63
CA ASP A 65 0.10 -7.44 -8.93
C ASP A 65 -0.62 -8.69 -8.40
N LEU A 66 -1.01 -8.65 -7.12
CA LEU A 66 -1.76 -9.73 -6.49
C LEU A 66 -3.09 -10.01 -7.22
N ALA A 67 -3.88 -8.97 -7.50
CA ALA A 67 -5.14 -9.09 -8.21
C ALA A 67 -4.95 -9.73 -9.59
N GLY A 68 -3.91 -9.32 -10.33
CA GLY A 68 -3.53 -9.93 -11.60
C GLY A 68 -3.17 -11.41 -11.47
N ARG A 69 -2.37 -11.78 -10.45
CA ARG A 69 -2.04 -13.19 -10.15
C ARG A 69 -3.27 -14.02 -9.75
N ARG A 70 -4.30 -13.39 -9.18
CA ARG A 70 -5.57 -14.03 -8.80
C ARG A 70 -6.64 -13.98 -9.90
N GLY A 71 -6.34 -13.41 -11.07
CA GLY A 71 -7.27 -13.32 -12.19
C GLY A 71 -8.41 -12.31 -11.99
N VAL A 72 -8.30 -11.42 -11.01
CA VAL A 72 -9.28 -10.36 -10.78
C VAL A 72 -9.00 -9.22 -11.76
N THR A 73 -10.03 -8.83 -12.52
CA THR A 73 -9.99 -7.70 -13.45
C THR A 73 -10.99 -6.64 -12.98
N PHE A 74 -10.58 -5.37 -12.93
CA PHE A 74 -11.38 -4.25 -12.48
C PHE A 74 -11.20 -3.02 -13.37
#